data_AF-W8YP91-F1
#
_entry.id   AF-W8YP91-F1
#
_cell.length_a   1.000
_cell.length_b   1.000
_cell.length_c   1.000
_cell.angle_alpha   90.00
_cell.angle_beta   90.00
_cell.angle_gamma   90.00
#
_symmetry.space_group_name_H-M   'P 1'
#
loop_
_entity.id
_entity.type
_entity.pdbx_description
1 polymer ?
#
loop_
_entity_poly.entity_id
_entity_poly.type
_entity_poly.pdbx_seq_one_letter_code
_entity_poly.pdbx_strand_id
1 'polypeptide(L)'
;MARAPKKEKYLSDAPQEAYDLLQELIEKHHQDLQDSEIIIKLRHGGWKAKGKTVFGKFTIFSELYRQETGRDAALILNADMWFAMNPAQKRYILDHQLYSLEVSTNKDGDTKEAADGRPILKSIPPDIEAFNNVIRRHGIVMDDVKNLSKALNATNQDQLTIDDVAAQGEPPELPRDGVRGKINPDGTVDVDEEWDESRQLTLEQAAAAAESDAPAADDPMHDVDDPEPF
;
A
#
# COMPACT_ATOMS: atom_id res chain seq x y z
N MET A 1 5.03 3.28 -39.11
CA MET A 1 3.89 2.53 -38.55
C MET A 1 2.71 3.49 -38.42
N ALA A 2 1.55 3.15 -38.98
CA ALA A 2 0.35 3.99 -38.85
C ALA A 2 -0.11 4.00 -37.39
N ARG A 3 -0.43 5.19 -36.87
CA ARG A 3 -0.94 5.35 -35.50
C ARG A 3 -2.36 4.81 -35.46
N ALA A 4 -2.66 3.91 -34.52
CA ALA A 4 -4.02 3.39 -34.34
C ALA A 4 -5.02 4.55 -34.17
N PRO A 5 -6.25 4.42 -34.69
CA PRO A 5 -7.26 5.47 -34.59
C PRO A 5 -7.53 5.82 -33.12
N LYS A 6 -7.56 7.13 -32.80
CA LYS A 6 -7.89 7.59 -31.45
C LYS A 6 -9.35 7.24 -31.16
N LYS A 7 -9.59 6.48 -30.08
CA LYS A 7 -10.94 6.29 -29.55
C LYS A 7 -11.53 7.65 -29.16
N GLU A 8 -12.80 7.86 -29.49
CA GLU A 8 -13.54 9.04 -29.08
C GLU A 8 -13.80 9.03 -27.57
N LYS A 9 -13.80 10.22 -26.95
CA LYS A 9 -13.97 10.39 -25.51
C LYS A 9 -15.29 11.07 -25.22
N TYR A 10 -16.16 10.39 -24.49
CA TYR A 10 -17.47 10.91 -24.08
C TYR A 10 -17.88 10.31 -22.74
N LEU A 11 -18.94 10.89 -22.15
CA LEU A 11 -19.58 10.39 -20.93
C LEU A 11 -20.92 9.76 -21.28
N SER A 12 -21.25 8.64 -20.64
CA SER A 12 -22.59 8.05 -20.66
C SER A 12 -23.08 7.80 -19.25
N ASP A 13 -24.37 7.49 -19.10
CA ASP A 13 -24.91 6.97 -17.86
C ASP A 13 -24.36 5.57 -17.55
N ALA A 14 -24.24 5.26 -16.27
CA ALA A 14 -23.88 3.94 -15.80
C ALA A 14 -25.10 3.00 -15.81
N PRO A 15 -24.91 1.68 -16.01
CA PRO A 15 -25.99 0.70 -15.89
C PRO A 15 -26.51 0.65 -14.45
N GLN A 16 -27.77 0.23 -14.29
CA GLN A 16 -28.40 0.08 -12.97
C GLN A 16 -27.58 -0.82 -12.02
N GLU A 17 -26.94 -1.87 -12.54
CA GLU A 17 -26.02 -2.74 -11.78
C GLU A 17 -24.97 -1.93 -10.99
N ALA A 18 -24.45 -0.84 -11.54
CA ALA A 18 -23.45 -0.02 -10.85
C ALA A 18 -24.05 0.71 -9.63
N TYR A 19 -25.29 1.18 -9.75
CA TYR A 19 -26.01 1.82 -8.64
C TYR A 19 -26.39 0.80 -7.57
N ASP A 20 -26.86 -0.38 -7.96
CA ASP A 20 -27.24 -1.44 -7.03
C ASP A 20 -26.01 -1.89 -6.20
N LEU A 21 -24.86 -2.07 -6.85
CA LEU A 21 -23.61 -2.40 -6.16
C LEU A 21 -23.10 -1.25 -5.28
N LEU A 22 -23.24 0.01 -5.71
CA LEU A 22 -22.85 1.17 -4.91
C LEU A 22 -23.69 1.23 -3.63
N GLN A 23 -25.01 1.08 -3.76
CA GLN A 23 -25.95 1.10 -2.64
C GLN A 23 -25.68 -0.05 -1.66
N GLU A 24 -25.45 -1.26 -2.17
CA GLU A 24 -25.07 -2.42 -1.35
C GLU A 24 -23.83 -2.12 -0.48
N LEU A 25 -22.82 -1.45 -1.05
CA LEU A 25 -21.59 -1.09 -0.36
C LEU A 25 -21.79 0.04 0.65
N ILE A 26 -22.59 1.06 0.32
CA ILE A 26 -22.94 2.15 1.23
C ILE A 26 -23.62 1.60 2.48
N GLU A 27 -24.64 0.75 2.31
CA GLU A 27 -25.39 0.15 3.42
C GLU A 27 -24.50 -0.70 4.33
N LYS A 28 -23.57 -1.47 3.76
CA LYS A 28 -22.73 -2.40 4.50
C LYS A 28 -21.51 -1.76 5.15
N HIS A 29 -20.91 -0.76 4.52
CA HIS A 29 -19.55 -0.32 4.83
C HIS A 29 -19.33 1.20 4.90
N HIS A 30 -20.25 2.01 4.38
CA HIS A 30 -20.13 3.47 4.30
C HIS A 30 -21.43 4.14 4.73
N GLN A 31 -21.90 3.79 5.93
CA GLN A 31 -23.22 4.23 6.43
C GLN A 31 -23.31 5.74 6.61
N ASP A 32 -22.18 6.40 6.80
CA ASP A 32 -22.02 7.86 6.84
C ASP A 32 -22.38 8.54 5.51
N LEU A 33 -22.41 7.79 4.41
CA LEU A 33 -22.78 8.29 3.08
C LEU A 33 -24.24 7.99 2.69
N GLN A 34 -25.07 7.40 3.58
CA GLN A 34 -26.45 7.01 3.26
C GLN A 34 -27.33 8.19 2.81
N ASP A 35 -27.10 9.38 3.37
CA ASP A 35 -27.86 10.59 3.03
C ASP A 35 -27.24 11.36 1.84
N SER A 36 -26.24 10.79 1.17
CA SER A 36 -25.54 11.42 0.05
C SER A 36 -26.09 10.96 -1.30
N GLU A 37 -26.41 11.92 -2.14
CA GLU A 37 -26.93 11.71 -3.49
C GLU A 37 -25.80 11.62 -4.51
N ILE A 38 -25.43 10.39 -4.87
CA ILE A 38 -24.32 10.11 -5.78
C ILE A 38 -24.82 9.71 -7.17
N ILE A 39 -24.33 10.38 -8.21
CA ILE A 39 -24.53 9.94 -9.61
C ILE A 39 -23.30 9.21 -10.14
N ILE A 40 -23.51 8.22 -10.99
CA ILE A 40 -22.44 7.46 -11.65
C ILE A 40 -22.43 7.76 -13.15
N LYS A 41 -21.27 8.15 -13.68
CA LYS A 41 -21.04 8.36 -15.10
C LYS A 41 -19.92 7.47 -15.61
N LEU A 42 -20.06 6.95 -16.82
CA LEU A 42 -19.06 6.14 -17.50
C LEU A 42 -18.27 7.00 -18.50
N ARG A 43 -16.95 7.02 -18.37
CA ARG A 43 -16.03 7.68 -19.28
C ARG A 43 -15.47 6.69 -20.30
N HIS A 44 -15.74 6.96 -21.57
CA HIS A 44 -15.27 6.14 -22.71
C HIS A 44 -13.98 6.71 -23.32
N GLY A 45 -13.26 5.87 -24.07
CA GLY A 45 -12.07 6.29 -24.82
C GLY A 45 -10.76 6.26 -24.03
N GLY A 46 -10.69 5.39 -23.01
CA GLY A 46 -9.55 5.20 -22.14
C GLY A 46 -9.32 6.34 -21.15
N TRP A 47 -8.86 5.99 -19.96
CA TRP A 47 -8.53 6.95 -18.91
C TRP A 47 -7.20 6.59 -18.26
N LYS A 48 -6.20 7.45 -18.48
CA LYS A 48 -4.88 7.35 -17.85
C LYS A 48 -4.52 8.66 -17.17
N ALA A 49 -3.79 8.55 -16.06
CA ALA A 49 -3.18 9.67 -15.35
C ALA A 49 -1.78 9.24 -14.89
N LYS A 50 -0.77 10.10 -15.13
CA LYS A 50 0.64 9.82 -14.77
C LYS A 50 1.12 8.42 -15.21
N GLY A 51 0.72 7.99 -16.41
CA GLY A 51 1.09 6.68 -16.97
C GLY A 51 0.25 5.49 -16.49
N LYS A 52 -0.48 5.61 -15.37
CA LYS A 52 -1.34 4.55 -14.82
C LYS A 52 -2.77 4.65 -15.36
N THR A 53 -3.46 3.52 -15.44
CA THR A 53 -4.90 3.46 -15.76
C THR A 53 -5.69 3.95 -14.55
N VAL A 54 -6.66 4.85 -14.79
CA VAL A 54 -7.60 5.29 -13.76
C VAL A 54 -8.87 4.45 -13.91
N PHE A 55 -9.33 3.82 -12.83
CA PHE A 55 -10.53 2.98 -12.83
C PHE A 55 -11.79 3.75 -12.45
N GLY A 56 -11.65 4.72 -11.55
CA GLY A 56 -12.71 5.62 -11.17
C GLY A 56 -12.15 6.83 -10.44
N LYS A 57 -12.97 7.87 -10.30
CA LYS A 57 -12.69 9.03 -9.47
C LYS A 57 -13.99 9.72 -9.06
N PHE A 58 -14.09 10.13 -7.81
CA PHE A 58 -15.12 11.04 -7.35
C PHE A 58 -14.83 12.51 -7.72
N THR A 59 -15.91 13.20 -8.07
CA THR A 59 -15.96 14.66 -8.17
C THR A 59 -17.05 15.15 -7.22
N ILE A 60 -16.65 15.78 -6.12
CA ILE A 60 -17.57 16.39 -5.17
C ILE A 60 -18.09 17.69 -5.77
N PHE A 61 -19.40 17.89 -5.71
CA PHE A 61 -20.04 19.06 -6.27
C PHE A 61 -19.91 20.26 -5.35
N SER A 62 -19.66 21.43 -5.95
CA SER A 62 -19.73 22.70 -5.23
C SER A 62 -21.19 23.02 -4.89
N GLU A 63 -21.39 23.97 -3.99
CA GLU A 63 -22.72 24.42 -3.57
C GLU A 63 -23.65 24.75 -4.75
N LEU A 64 -23.14 25.48 -5.75
CA LEU A 64 -23.91 25.81 -6.96
C LEU A 64 -24.40 24.55 -7.69
N TYR A 65 -23.50 23.59 -7.95
CA TYR A 65 -23.87 22.35 -8.63
C TYR A 65 -24.82 21.48 -7.80
N ARG A 66 -24.68 21.48 -6.46
CA ARG A 66 -25.61 20.79 -5.57
C ARG A 66 -27.01 21.37 -5.70
N GLN A 67 -27.14 22.69 -5.71
CA GLN A 67 -28.43 23.37 -5.88
C GLN A 67 -29.06 23.11 -7.25
N GLU A 68 -28.26 23.10 -8.32
CA GLU A 68 -28.76 22.88 -9.68
C GLU A 68 -29.15 21.41 -9.95
N THR A 69 -28.39 20.45 -9.40
CA THR A 69 -28.55 19.03 -9.74
C THR A 69 -29.27 18.21 -8.68
N GLY A 70 -29.33 18.69 -7.44
CA GLY A 70 -29.80 17.92 -6.29
C GLY A 70 -28.90 16.74 -5.96
N ARG A 71 -27.62 16.79 -6.34
CA ARG A 71 -26.63 15.71 -6.13
C ARG A 71 -25.42 16.23 -5.38
N ASP A 72 -24.71 15.35 -4.67
CA ASP A 72 -23.58 15.70 -3.81
C ASP A 72 -22.23 15.38 -4.46
N ALA A 73 -22.17 14.32 -5.23
CA ALA A 73 -20.97 13.93 -5.96
C ALA A 73 -21.30 13.14 -7.23
N ALA A 74 -20.33 13.13 -8.15
CA ALA A 74 -20.32 12.24 -9.29
C ALA A 74 -19.16 11.24 -9.17
N LEU A 75 -19.49 9.95 -9.20
CA LEU A 75 -18.54 8.88 -9.43
C LEU A 75 -18.35 8.70 -10.94
N ILE A 76 -17.17 9.08 -11.44
CA ILE A 76 -16.81 8.86 -12.84
C ILE A 76 -16.02 7.55 -12.90
N LEU A 77 -16.51 6.55 -13.63
CA LEU A 77 -15.85 5.27 -13.83
C LEU A 77 -15.27 5.17 -15.24
N ASN A 78 -14.18 4.40 -15.39
CA ASN A 78 -13.62 4.07 -16.69
C ASN A 78 -14.46 2.97 -17.34
N ALA A 79 -15.20 3.33 -18.40
CA ALA A 79 -16.15 2.43 -19.05
C ALA A 79 -15.47 1.19 -19.65
N ASP A 80 -14.33 1.40 -20.33
CA ASP A 80 -13.57 0.31 -20.97
C ASP A 80 -13.16 -0.75 -19.93
N MET A 81 -12.77 -0.31 -18.73
CA MET A 81 -12.39 -1.21 -17.64
C MET A 81 -13.58 -1.80 -16.91
N TRP A 82 -14.63 -1.00 -16.65
CA TRP A 82 -15.84 -1.44 -15.95
C TRP A 82 -16.47 -2.67 -16.59
N PHE A 83 -16.59 -2.66 -17.92
CA PHE A 83 -17.16 -3.78 -18.66
C PHE A 83 -16.22 -4.98 -18.81
N ALA A 84 -14.92 -4.78 -18.64
CA ALA A 84 -13.93 -5.87 -18.62
C ALA A 84 -13.76 -6.51 -17.23
N MET A 85 -14.22 -5.84 -16.18
CA MET A 85 -14.10 -6.31 -14.80
C MET A 85 -15.12 -7.38 -14.45
N ASN A 86 -14.69 -8.36 -13.66
CA ASN A 86 -15.59 -9.31 -13.02
C ASN A 86 -16.34 -8.67 -11.82
N PRO A 87 -17.38 -9.31 -11.26
CA PRO A 87 -18.16 -8.75 -10.17
C PRO A 87 -17.36 -8.43 -8.89
N ALA A 88 -16.29 -9.18 -8.59
CA ALA A 88 -15.44 -8.92 -7.42
C ALA A 88 -14.59 -7.65 -7.63
N GLN A 89 -14.04 -7.47 -8.84
CA GLN A 89 -13.28 -6.28 -9.21
C GLN A 89 -14.16 -5.02 -9.24
N LYS A 90 -15.40 -5.13 -9.74
CA LYS A 90 -16.38 -4.03 -9.70
C LYS A 90 -16.64 -3.58 -8.26
N ARG A 91 -16.91 -4.53 -7.35
CA ARG A 91 -17.10 -4.24 -5.91
C ARG A 91 -15.86 -3.58 -5.30
N TYR A 92 -14.67 -4.10 -5.60
CA TYR A 92 -13.42 -3.51 -5.13
C TYR A 92 -13.27 -2.05 -5.56
N ILE A 93 -13.47 -1.74 -6.85
CA ILE A 93 -13.30 -0.38 -7.36
C ILE A 93 -14.33 0.55 -6.73
N LEU A 94 -15.60 0.15 -6.66
CA LEU A 94 -16.63 0.98 -6.02
C LEU A 94 -16.31 1.24 -4.54
N ASP A 95 -15.95 0.20 -3.79
CA ASP A 95 -15.61 0.30 -2.37
C ASP A 95 -14.38 1.20 -2.17
N HIS A 96 -13.35 1.04 -3.00
CA HIS A 96 -12.18 1.90 -3.01
C HIS A 96 -12.54 3.37 -3.26
N GLN A 97 -13.42 3.64 -4.23
CA GLN A 97 -13.83 5.02 -4.50
C GLN A 97 -14.67 5.57 -3.34
N LEU A 98 -15.60 4.80 -2.78
CA LEU A 98 -16.41 5.25 -1.64
C LEU A 98 -15.54 5.62 -0.44
N TYR A 99 -14.50 4.82 -0.17
CA TYR A 99 -13.54 5.10 0.90
C TYR A 99 -12.74 6.40 0.71
N SER A 100 -12.72 6.95 -0.51
CA SER A 100 -12.10 8.24 -0.78
C SER A 100 -13.00 9.44 -0.47
N LEU A 101 -14.24 9.19 -0.03
CA LEU A 101 -15.19 10.20 0.44
C LEU A 101 -15.35 10.10 1.95
N GLU A 102 -15.53 11.26 2.58
CA GLU A 102 -15.83 11.36 4.01
C GLU A 102 -16.75 12.56 4.23
N VAL A 103 -17.65 12.46 5.21
CA VAL A 103 -18.43 13.60 5.68
C VAL A 103 -17.51 14.63 6.34
N SER A 104 -17.65 15.90 5.99
CA SER A 104 -16.88 16.97 6.60
C SER A 104 -17.42 17.29 7.98
N THR A 105 -16.54 17.37 8.96
CA THR A 105 -16.87 17.76 10.33
C THR A 105 -16.39 19.18 10.67
N ASN A 106 -16.99 19.79 11.69
CA ASN A 106 -16.53 21.03 12.32
C ASN A 106 -15.42 20.72 13.36
N LYS A 107 -14.98 21.73 14.13
CA LYS A 107 -13.94 21.54 15.16
C LYS A 107 -14.44 20.73 16.37
N ASP A 108 -15.74 20.76 16.61
CA ASP A 108 -16.41 20.10 17.72
C ASP A 108 -16.78 18.64 17.39
N GLY A 109 -16.59 18.23 16.14
CA GLY A 109 -16.85 16.88 15.64
C GLY A 109 -18.20 16.71 14.95
N ASP A 110 -19.04 17.74 14.88
CA ASP A 110 -20.35 17.65 14.25
C ASP A 110 -20.25 17.69 12.72
N THR A 111 -21.15 16.97 12.06
CA THR A 111 -21.33 17.01 10.60
C THR A 111 -21.63 18.43 10.12
N LYS A 112 -20.88 18.89 9.13
CA LYS A 112 -21.21 20.11 8.39
C LYS A 112 -22.29 19.79 7.38
N GLU A 113 -23.38 20.52 7.47
CA GLU A 113 -24.50 20.45 6.53
C GLU A 113 -24.45 21.60 5.53
N ALA A 114 -24.90 21.34 4.32
CA ALA A 114 -25.16 22.36 3.33
C ALA A 114 -26.52 23.04 3.60
N ALA A 115 -26.84 24.09 2.84
CA ALA A 115 -28.10 24.83 2.98
C ALA A 115 -29.37 23.98 2.74
N ASP A 116 -29.22 22.81 2.10
CA ASP A 116 -30.27 21.84 1.85
C ASP A 116 -30.39 20.75 2.93
N GLY A 117 -29.61 20.84 4.01
CA GLY A 117 -29.61 19.90 5.14
C GLY A 117 -28.82 18.62 4.89
N ARG A 118 -28.25 18.41 3.70
CA ARG A 118 -27.42 17.22 3.40
C ARG A 118 -25.97 17.44 3.83
N PRO A 119 -25.22 16.38 4.17
CA PRO A 119 -23.82 16.51 4.57
C PRO A 119 -22.94 17.10 3.46
N ILE A 120 -21.95 17.89 3.86
CA ILE A 120 -20.86 18.34 2.99
C ILE A 120 -19.81 17.24 2.93
N LEU A 121 -19.46 16.82 1.72
CA LEU A 121 -18.45 15.80 1.50
C LEU A 121 -17.06 16.41 1.31
N LYS A 122 -16.02 15.69 1.74
CA LYS A 122 -14.62 15.94 1.42
C LYS A 122 -13.99 14.68 0.85
N SER A 123 -12.87 14.83 0.14
CA SER A 123 -12.11 13.69 -0.36
C SER A 123 -10.89 13.44 0.53
N ILE A 124 -10.63 12.17 0.82
CA ILE A 124 -9.44 11.74 1.55
C ILE A 124 -8.51 10.91 0.66
N PRO A 125 -7.18 11.07 0.82
CA PRO A 125 -6.23 10.23 0.13
C PRO A 125 -6.23 8.80 0.72
N PRO A 126 -5.84 7.80 -0.08
CA PRO A 126 -5.59 6.44 0.43
C PRO A 126 -4.43 6.39 1.43
N ASP A 127 -4.44 5.39 2.31
CA ASP A 127 -3.39 5.14 3.30
C ASP A 127 -2.04 4.86 2.61
N ILE A 128 -2.09 4.06 1.55
CA ILE A 128 -0.98 3.74 0.64
C ILE A 128 -1.45 3.95 -0.81
N GLU A 129 -1.19 3.00 -1.72
CA GLU A 129 -1.86 2.98 -3.04
C GLU A 129 -3.34 2.54 -2.95
N ALA A 130 -3.79 2.06 -1.78
CA ALA A 130 -5.17 1.69 -1.46
C ALA A 130 -5.49 1.94 0.02
N PHE A 131 -6.77 1.74 0.38
CA PHE A 131 -7.24 1.80 1.76
C PHE A 131 -7.13 0.44 2.43
N ASN A 132 -6.62 0.41 3.67
CA ASN A 132 -6.42 -0.82 4.43
C ASN A 132 -7.71 -1.62 4.60
N ASN A 133 -8.83 -0.93 4.88
CA ASN A 133 -10.13 -1.60 5.06
C ASN A 133 -10.68 -2.19 3.77
N VAL A 134 -10.38 -1.57 2.62
CA VAL A 134 -10.76 -2.13 1.31
C VAL A 134 -9.91 -3.36 0.99
N ILE A 135 -8.60 -3.33 1.28
CA ILE A 135 -7.73 -4.52 1.14
C ILE A 135 -8.22 -5.66 2.03
N ARG A 136 -8.60 -5.39 3.28
CA ARG A 136 -9.12 -6.43 4.20
C ARG A 136 -10.37 -7.13 3.66
N ARG A 137 -11.26 -6.40 2.96
CA ARG A 137 -12.53 -6.94 2.45
C ARG A 137 -12.39 -7.69 1.12
N HIS A 138 -11.60 -7.16 0.21
CA HIS A 138 -11.55 -7.64 -1.19
C HIS A 138 -10.22 -8.31 -1.55
N GLY A 139 -9.23 -8.25 -0.67
CA GLY A 139 -7.87 -8.69 -0.93
C GLY A 139 -7.08 -7.72 -1.80
N ILE A 140 -5.94 -8.21 -2.28
CA ILE A 140 -5.00 -7.44 -3.09
C ILE A 140 -5.41 -7.51 -4.56
N VAL A 141 -6.19 -6.52 -5.01
CA VAL A 141 -6.70 -6.45 -6.39
C VAL A 141 -5.80 -5.64 -7.31
N MET A 142 -5.13 -4.59 -6.80
CA MET A 142 -4.27 -3.71 -7.61
C MET A 142 -2.83 -4.22 -7.68
N ASP A 143 -2.23 -4.09 -8.86
CA ASP A 143 -0.86 -4.54 -9.13
C ASP A 143 0.17 -3.87 -8.22
N ASP A 144 0.03 -2.58 -7.93
CA ASP A 144 0.98 -1.86 -7.07
C ASP A 144 0.97 -2.40 -5.63
N VAL A 145 -0.21 -2.70 -5.10
CA VAL A 145 -0.37 -3.33 -3.77
C VAL A 145 0.18 -4.76 -3.78
N LYS A 146 0.01 -5.48 -4.90
CA LYS A 146 0.58 -6.82 -5.09
C LYS A 146 2.10 -6.81 -5.15
N ASN A 147 2.68 -5.82 -5.82
CA ASN A 147 4.11 -5.65 -5.91
C ASN A 147 4.69 -5.24 -4.54
N LEU A 148 4.00 -4.37 -3.81
CA LEU A 148 4.36 -4.03 -2.43
C LEU A 148 4.35 -5.29 -1.53
N SER A 149 3.28 -6.08 -1.56
CA SER A 149 3.19 -7.32 -0.77
C SER A 149 4.29 -8.33 -1.12
N LYS A 150 4.63 -8.48 -2.41
CA LYS A 150 5.75 -9.33 -2.83
C LYS A 150 7.09 -8.83 -2.30
N ALA A 151 7.32 -7.52 -2.34
CA ALA A 151 8.55 -6.92 -1.82
C ALA A 151 8.68 -7.16 -0.32
N LEU A 152 7.60 -6.93 0.45
CA LEU A 152 7.56 -7.14 1.90
C LEU A 152 7.82 -8.60 2.29
N ASN A 153 7.32 -9.56 1.51
CA ASN A 153 7.55 -10.99 1.76
C ASN A 153 8.96 -11.46 1.37
N ALA A 154 9.68 -10.69 0.54
CA ALA A 154 11.04 -11.01 0.12
C ALA A 154 12.11 -10.36 1.01
N THR A 155 11.73 -9.42 1.88
CA THR A 155 12.61 -8.69 2.80
C THR A 155 12.50 -9.22 4.22
N ASN A 156 13.52 -8.96 5.04
CA ASN A 156 13.50 -9.34 6.46
C ASN A 156 12.36 -8.60 7.18
N GLN A 157 11.33 -9.32 7.59
CA GLN A 157 10.14 -8.76 8.25
C GLN A 157 10.43 -8.26 9.67
N ASP A 158 11.58 -8.66 10.24
CA ASP A 158 12.03 -8.24 11.58
C ASP A 158 12.77 -6.90 11.57
N GLN A 159 12.83 -6.22 10.41
CA GLN A 159 13.43 -4.90 10.32
C GLN A 159 12.55 -3.88 11.06
N LEU A 160 13.10 -3.28 12.12
CA LEU A 160 12.48 -2.17 12.84
C LEU A 160 12.21 -1.00 11.89
N THR A 161 11.07 -0.34 12.08
CA THR A 161 10.80 0.91 11.36
C THR A 161 11.65 2.04 11.94
N ILE A 162 11.82 3.11 11.15
CA ILE A 162 12.52 4.32 11.61
C ILE A 162 11.81 4.90 12.84
N ASP A 163 10.48 4.80 12.89
CA ASP A 163 9.68 5.28 14.02
C ASP A 163 9.88 4.42 15.27
N ASP A 164 10.02 3.09 15.11
CA ASP A 164 10.35 2.18 16.22
C ASP A 164 11.71 2.52 16.84
N VAL A 165 12.69 2.79 15.98
CA VAL A 165 14.04 3.20 16.40
C VAL A 165 14.01 4.58 17.08
N ALA A 166 13.27 5.54 16.51
CA ALA A 166 13.13 6.87 17.11
C ALA A 166 12.40 6.83 18.46
N ALA A 167 11.46 5.91 18.65
CA ALA A 167 10.75 5.71 19.90
C ALA A 167 11.60 5.04 20.98
N GLN A 168 12.62 4.27 20.61
CA GLN A 168 13.50 3.56 21.54
C GLN A 168 14.58 4.47 22.16
N GLY A 169 14.75 5.71 21.71
CA GLY A 169 15.58 6.74 22.34
C GLY A 169 17.10 6.51 22.25
N GLU A 170 17.56 5.30 21.94
CA GLU A 170 18.95 4.99 21.64
C GLU A 170 19.15 4.88 20.13
N PRO A 171 20.04 5.69 19.53
CA PRO A 171 20.35 5.57 18.11
C PRO A 171 20.94 4.18 17.83
N PRO A 172 20.57 3.55 16.71
CA PRO A 172 21.07 2.23 16.36
C PRO A 172 22.60 2.33 16.23
N GLU A 173 23.33 1.35 16.81
CA GLU A 173 24.78 1.31 16.69
C GLU A 173 25.15 1.41 15.21
N LEU A 174 25.87 2.47 14.84
CA LEU A 174 26.37 2.64 13.47
C LEU A 174 27.14 1.37 13.07
N PRO A 175 27.10 0.97 11.79
CA PRO A 175 27.90 -0.14 11.30
C PRO A 175 29.34 0.05 11.79
N ARG A 176 29.86 -0.92 12.55
CA ARG A 176 31.21 -0.86 13.08
C ARG A 176 32.17 -0.82 11.89
N ASP A 177 32.76 0.35 11.64
CA ASP A 177 33.84 0.48 10.66
C ASP A 177 34.90 -0.56 11.04
N GLY A 178 35.27 -1.45 10.12
CA GLY A 178 36.35 -2.41 10.37
C GLY A 178 37.67 -1.70 10.67
N VAL A 179 38.58 -2.39 11.36
CA VAL A 179 39.93 -1.88 11.68
C VAL A 179 40.60 -1.40 10.39
N ARG A 180 40.96 -0.11 10.34
CA ARG A 180 41.72 0.47 9.23
C ARG A 180 43.19 0.50 9.61
N GLY A 181 44.03 -0.09 8.78
CA GLY A 181 45.48 -0.09 8.97
C GLY A 181 46.23 -0.02 7.65
N LYS A 182 47.47 0.47 7.71
CA LYS A 182 48.40 0.46 6.57
C LYS A 182 49.28 -0.78 6.67
N ILE A 183 49.32 -1.55 5.59
CA ILE A 183 50.21 -2.70 5.48
C ILE A 183 51.58 -2.19 5.02
N ASN A 184 52.59 -2.40 5.85
CA ASN A 184 53.97 -2.07 5.56
C ASN A 184 54.62 -3.09 4.61
N PRO A 185 55.70 -2.73 3.91
CA PRO A 185 56.40 -3.62 2.98
C PRO A 185 56.99 -4.88 3.64
N ASP A 186 57.18 -4.89 4.95
CA ASP A 186 57.67 -6.02 5.74
C ASP A 186 56.53 -6.97 6.21
N GLY A 187 55.29 -6.67 5.83
CA GLY A 187 54.10 -7.45 6.19
C GLY A 187 53.51 -7.10 7.55
N THR A 188 54.05 -6.11 8.26
CA THR A 188 53.45 -5.58 9.48
C THR A 188 52.29 -4.64 9.17
N VAL A 189 51.31 -4.51 10.07
CA VAL A 189 50.15 -3.64 9.90
C VAL A 189 50.18 -2.57 10.98
N ASP A 190 50.34 -1.32 10.58
CA ASP A 190 50.17 -0.17 11.48
C ASP A 190 48.69 0.19 11.52
N VAL A 191 48.08 0.05 12.69
CA VAL A 191 46.70 0.44 12.95
C VAL A 191 46.70 1.91 13.35
N ASP A 192 45.86 2.74 12.73
CA ASP A 192 45.78 4.16 13.08
C ASP A 192 45.36 4.32 14.55
N GLU A 193 46.21 4.88 15.42
CA GLU A 193 46.03 4.97 16.88
C GLU A 193 44.93 5.95 17.33
N GLU A 194 44.36 6.74 16.42
CA GLU A 194 43.22 7.65 16.69
C GLU A 194 41.87 6.90 16.74
N TRP A 195 41.91 5.59 16.96
CA TRP A 195 40.77 4.70 16.97
C TRP A 195 40.26 4.46 18.39
N ASP A 196 38.95 4.63 18.57
CA ASP A 196 38.26 4.49 19.84
C ASP A 196 38.28 3.03 20.34
N GLU A 197 39.26 2.71 21.20
CA GLU A 197 39.48 1.39 21.81
C GLU A 197 38.23 0.86 22.55
N SER A 198 37.30 1.73 22.95
CA SER A 198 36.05 1.32 23.62
C SER A 198 35.10 0.50 22.74
N ARG A 199 35.38 0.43 21.43
CA ARG A 199 34.56 -0.31 20.44
C ARG A 199 35.18 -1.66 20.04
N GLN A 200 36.25 -2.09 20.69
CA GLN A 200 36.86 -3.41 20.44
C GLN A 200 36.12 -4.51 21.22
N LEU A 201 35.90 -5.65 20.55
CA LEU A 201 35.55 -6.90 21.22
C LEU A 201 36.78 -7.37 21.99
N THR A 202 36.65 -7.57 23.30
CA THR A 202 37.71 -8.25 24.04
C THR A 202 37.79 -9.71 23.56
N LEU A 203 38.97 -10.32 23.70
CA LEU A 203 39.17 -11.74 23.42
C LEU A 203 38.15 -12.63 24.17
N GLU A 204 37.71 -12.21 25.36
CA GLU A 204 36.67 -12.88 26.14
C GLU A 204 35.29 -12.74 25.50
N GLN A 205 34.94 -11.57 24.96
CA GLN A 205 33.66 -11.37 24.27
C GLN A 205 33.60 -12.11 22.93
N ALA A 206 34.72 -12.19 22.21
CA ALA A 206 34.82 -12.97 20.99
C ALA A 206 34.72 -14.49 21.26
N ALA A 207 35.29 -14.97 22.37
CA ALA A 207 35.17 -16.37 22.79
C ALA A 207 33.75 -16.74 23.21
N ALA A 208 33.07 -15.86 23.96
CA ALA A 208 31.68 -16.10 24.40
C ALA A 208 30.69 -16.19 23.22
N ALA A 209 30.89 -15.39 22.17
CA ALA A 209 30.07 -15.46 20.96
C ALA A 209 30.29 -16.74 20.14
N ALA A 210 31.48 -17.35 20.23
CA ALA A 210 31.80 -18.61 19.57
C ALA A 210 31.25 -19.84 20.33
N GLU A 211 31.07 -19.76 21.65
CA GLU A 211 30.46 -20.83 22.46
C GLU A 211 28.94 -20.88 22.34
N SER A 212 28.27 -19.75 22.07
CA SER A 212 26.81 -19.71 21.91
C SER A 212 26.29 -20.28 20.58
N ASP A 213 27.18 -20.58 19.63
CA ASP A 213 26.83 -21.03 18.26
C ASP A 213 27.35 -22.45 17.94
N ALA A 214 27.68 -23.25 18.96
CA ALA A 214 28.03 -24.66 18.74
C ALA A 214 26.77 -25.45 18.33
N PRO A 215 26.68 -26.00 17.09
CA PRO A 215 25.58 -26.85 16.71
C PRO A 215 25.62 -28.15 17.53
N ALA A 216 24.46 -28.57 18.02
CA ALA A 216 24.30 -29.87 18.67
C ALA A 216 24.76 -30.97 17.69
N ALA A 217 25.73 -31.77 18.11
CA ALA A 217 26.22 -32.90 17.33
C ALA A 217 25.16 -34.00 17.30
N ASP A 218 24.32 -34.01 16.25
CA ASP A 218 23.62 -35.22 15.80
C ASP A 218 24.48 -35.86 14.70
N ASP A 219 25.17 -36.93 15.07
CA ASP A 219 25.77 -37.88 14.14
C ASP A 219 24.82 -39.08 14.02
N PRO A 220 24.32 -39.38 12.81
CA PRO A 220 24.40 -40.78 12.39
C PRO A 220 24.70 -40.90 10.89
N MET A 221 25.97 -41.09 10.56
CA MET A 221 26.36 -41.89 9.40
C MET A 221 26.31 -43.37 9.76
N HIS A 222 25.18 -44.04 9.51
CA HIS A 222 25.13 -45.47 9.26
C HIS A 222 23.82 -45.84 8.54
N ASP A 223 23.85 -45.95 7.22
CA ASP A 223 23.54 -47.21 6.54
C ASP A 223 23.90 -47.14 5.06
N VAL A 224 24.74 -48.10 4.70
CA VAL A 224 25.24 -48.36 3.35
C VAL A 224 24.25 -49.34 2.76
N ASP A 225 23.33 -48.88 1.92
CA ASP A 225 22.53 -49.79 1.10
C ASP A 225 23.25 -50.10 -0.22
N ASP A 226 23.54 -51.38 -0.30
CA ASP A 226 24.19 -52.22 -1.30
C ASP A 226 23.62 -52.04 -2.73
N PRO A 227 24.46 -51.94 -3.78
CA PRO A 227 24.03 -52.03 -5.16
C PRO A 227 24.23 -53.45 -5.70
N GLU A 228 23.15 -54.19 -5.94
CA GLU A 228 23.21 -55.48 -6.65
C GLU A 228 22.25 -55.53 -7.86
N PRO A 229 22.54 -56.41 -8.84
CA PRO A 229 22.49 -56.06 -10.26
C PRO A 229 21.40 -56.79 -11.08
N PHE A 230 21.20 -56.27 -12.30
CA PHE A 230 20.40 -56.77 -13.44
C PHE A 230 18.87 -56.67 -13.36
#